data_AF-A0A1F3YWS1-F1
#
_entry.id   AF-A0A1F3YWS1-F1
#
_cell.length_a   1.000
_cell.length_b   1.000
_cell.length_c   1.000
_cell.angle_alpha   90.00
_cell.angle_beta   90.00
_cell.angle_gamma   90.00
#
_symmetry.space_group_name_H-M   'P 1'
#
loop_
_entity.id
_entity.type
_entity.pdbx_description
1 polymer ?
#
loop_
_entity_poly.entity_id
_entity_poly.type
_entity_poly.pdbx_seq_one_letter_code
_entity_poly.pdbx_strand_id
1 'polypeptide(L)'
;MAFLFTNITDSKGRKYDIPVLVCGIAGNRAIYSVGMQCPIDGIPDKWTKAMAKPIPPRIVKNAPCHEIIYKGADLRRGHGLDDLPIPISSPGWDNAPYTSASHFITKDPETGIQNMGNYRGQIKAPDRLGMNTSVELRTGGYQHWEKWKALGKPMPCAVVIGCPPLVSFTSVQKMAESYDELHVTGGLIGEPLNVVKAKTVDLLVPAESEIVIEGFVAGTPSSLHG
;
A
#
# COMPACT_ATOMS: atom_id res chain seq x y z
N MET A 1 6.73 -19.14 7.42
CA MET A 1 8.04 -18.63 7.87
C MET A 1 8.23 -17.25 7.27
N ALA A 2 8.98 -16.37 7.92
CA ALA A 2 9.31 -15.03 7.42
C ALA A 2 10.83 -14.91 7.31
N PHE A 3 11.32 -14.17 6.32
CA PHE A 3 12.74 -14.01 6.04
C PHE A 3 13.10 -12.54 5.93
N LEU A 4 14.07 -12.11 6.73
CA LEU A 4 14.65 -10.77 6.65
C LEU A 4 16.03 -10.88 6.01
N PHE A 5 16.19 -10.22 4.86
CA PHE A 5 17.46 -10.11 4.16
C PHE A 5 18.04 -8.72 4.44
N THR A 6 19.25 -8.65 5.01
CA THR A 6 19.92 -7.40 5.41
C THR A 6 21.14 -7.05 4.56
N ASN A 7 21.58 -7.96 3.70
CA ASN A 7 22.69 -7.75 2.78
C ASN A 7 22.20 -7.99 1.35
N ILE A 8 21.57 -6.97 0.77
CA ILE A 8 20.91 -7.08 -0.53
C ILE A 8 21.89 -6.73 -1.64
N THR A 9 21.93 -7.55 -2.68
CA THR A 9 22.68 -7.28 -3.91
C THR A 9 21.88 -7.74 -5.12
N ASP A 10 21.83 -6.95 -6.19
CA ASP A 10 21.18 -7.35 -7.44
C ASP A 10 22.09 -8.21 -8.33
N SER A 11 21.56 -8.68 -9.45
CA SER A 11 22.30 -9.49 -10.43
C SER A 11 23.45 -8.75 -11.12
N LYS A 12 23.53 -7.42 -10.98
CA LYS A 12 24.61 -6.57 -11.52
C LYS A 12 25.65 -6.20 -10.47
N GLY A 13 25.50 -6.69 -9.23
CA GLY A 13 26.40 -6.40 -8.11
C GLY A 13 26.11 -5.08 -7.39
N ARG A 14 25.00 -4.39 -7.69
CA ARG A 14 24.59 -3.19 -6.94
C ARG A 14 24.13 -3.62 -5.55
N LYS A 15 24.63 -2.92 -4.52
CA LYS A 15 24.21 -3.11 -3.13
C LYS A 15 23.11 -2.11 -2.77
N TYR A 16 22.24 -2.52 -1.85
CA TYR A 16 21.16 -1.69 -1.32
C TYR A 16 21.26 -1.61 0.20
N ASP A 17 20.99 -0.44 0.76
CA ASP A 17 21.00 -0.19 2.21
C ASP A 17 19.65 -0.51 2.86
N ILE A 18 18.62 -0.77 2.05
CA ILE A 18 17.26 -1.09 2.51
C ILE A 18 17.15 -2.61 2.68
N PRO A 19 16.81 -3.12 3.88
CA PRO A 19 16.56 -4.55 4.07
C PRO A 19 15.24 -4.99 3.43
N VAL A 20 15.14 -6.26 3.06
CA VAL A 20 13.93 -6.83 2.44
C VAL A 20 13.33 -7.90 3.34
N LEU A 21 12.06 -7.73 3.70
CA LEU A 21 11.28 -8.70 4.45
C LEU A 21 10.33 -9.47 3.51
N VAL A 22 10.44 -10.80 3.48
CA VAL A 22 9.57 -11.68 2.69
C VAL A 22 8.73 -12.54 3.62
N CYS A 23 7.45 -12.72 3.27
CA CYS A 23 6.46 -13.46 4.06
C CYS A 23 6.25 -12.95 5.50
N GLY A 24 6.66 -11.72 5.79
CA GLY A 24 6.51 -11.08 7.11
C GLY A 24 5.07 -10.70 7.46
N ILE A 25 4.20 -10.59 6.47
CA ILE A 25 2.79 -10.27 6.63
C ILE A 25 1.97 -11.52 6.32
N ALA A 26 1.37 -12.12 7.36
CA ALA A 26 0.50 -13.29 7.26
C ALA A 26 1.07 -14.49 6.48
N GLY A 27 2.40 -14.68 6.45
CA GLY A 27 3.04 -15.81 5.75
C GLY A 27 2.71 -17.20 6.34
N ASN A 28 2.13 -17.25 7.53
CA ASN A 28 1.41 -18.40 8.09
C ASN A 28 0.47 -17.93 9.21
N ARG A 29 -0.34 -18.85 9.76
CA ARG A 29 -1.30 -18.56 10.84
C ARG A 29 -0.64 -17.97 12.10
N ALA A 30 0.58 -18.39 12.43
CA ALA A 30 1.30 -17.88 13.61
C ALA A 30 1.72 -16.42 13.42
N ILE A 31 2.29 -16.08 12.27
CA ILE A 31 2.64 -14.69 11.90
C ILE A 31 1.39 -13.82 11.87
N TYR A 32 0.29 -14.35 11.31
CA TYR A 32 -0.98 -13.63 11.30
C TYR A 32 -1.50 -13.36 12.72
N SER A 33 -1.46 -14.36 13.60
CA SER A 33 -1.84 -14.23 15.02
C SER A 33 -0.97 -13.20 15.75
N VAL A 34 0.34 -13.16 15.51
CA VAL A 34 1.26 -12.15 16.04
C VAL A 34 0.87 -10.75 15.57
N GLY A 35 0.66 -10.57 14.26
CA GLY A 35 0.25 -9.27 13.72
C GLY A 35 -1.14 -8.83 14.19
N MET A 36 -2.05 -9.78 14.38
CA MET A 36 -3.38 -9.54 14.96
C MET A 36 -3.32 -9.29 16.47
N GLN A 37 -2.19 -9.55 17.13
CA GLN A 37 -2.03 -9.53 18.59
C GLN A 37 -3.17 -10.28 19.28
N CYS A 38 -3.52 -11.44 18.75
CA CYS A 38 -4.69 -12.20 19.17
C CYS A 38 -4.49 -13.70 18.84
N PRO A 39 -4.86 -14.62 19.74
CA PRO A 39 -4.95 -16.04 19.42
C PRO A 39 -5.79 -16.31 18.17
N ILE A 40 -5.44 -17.36 17.41
CA ILE A 40 -6.04 -17.60 16.09
C ILE A 40 -7.57 -17.78 16.15
N ASP A 41 -8.06 -18.41 17.21
CA ASP A 41 -9.48 -18.62 17.50
C ASP A 41 -10.23 -17.33 17.85
N GLY A 42 -9.56 -16.31 18.37
CA GLY A 42 -10.14 -15.00 18.68
C GLY A 42 -10.16 -14.01 17.51
N ILE A 43 -9.48 -14.32 16.40
CA ILE A 43 -9.38 -13.42 15.24
C ILE A 43 -10.75 -13.09 14.62
N PRO A 44 -11.67 -14.04 14.39
CA PRO A 44 -12.99 -13.72 13.84
C PRO A 44 -13.74 -12.67 14.65
N ASP A 45 -13.81 -12.86 15.98
CA ASP A 45 -14.47 -11.91 16.88
C ASP A 45 -13.81 -10.54 16.87
N LYS A 46 -12.47 -10.50 16.79
CA LYS A 46 -11.72 -9.24 16.69
C LYS A 46 -12.09 -8.46 15.43
N TRP A 47 -12.23 -9.13 14.29
CA TRP A 47 -12.72 -8.52 13.05
C TRP A 47 -14.16 -8.03 13.17
N THR A 48 -15.06 -8.85 13.69
CA THR A 48 -16.47 -8.46 13.86
C THR A 48 -16.60 -7.22 14.73
N LYS A 49 -15.87 -7.14 15.85
CA LYS A 49 -15.86 -5.96 16.73
C LYS A 49 -15.29 -4.72 16.04
N ALA A 50 -14.19 -4.86 15.30
CA ALA A 50 -13.55 -3.76 14.60
C ALA A 50 -14.42 -3.19 13.47
N MET A 51 -15.08 -4.05 12.69
CA MET A 51 -16.01 -3.62 11.65
C MET A 51 -17.27 -2.99 12.22
N ALA A 52 -17.79 -3.49 13.34
CA ALA A 52 -18.97 -2.91 13.99
C ALA A 52 -18.69 -1.54 14.64
N LYS A 53 -17.43 -1.28 15.03
CA LYS A 53 -17.02 -0.02 15.66
C LYS A 53 -15.66 0.46 15.11
N PRO A 54 -15.61 0.96 13.86
CA PRO A 54 -14.41 1.60 13.33
C PRO A 54 -14.04 2.83 14.17
N ILE A 55 -12.74 3.09 14.31
CA ILE A 55 -12.23 4.22 15.08
C ILE A 55 -11.52 5.16 14.10
N PRO A 56 -11.97 6.42 13.97
CA PRO A 56 -11.32 7.39 13.09
C PRO A 56 -9.84 7.57 13.43
N PRO A 57 -8.97 7.70 12.42
CA PRO A 57 -7.54 7.84 12.65
C PRO A 57 -7.20 9.21 13.24
N ARG A 58 -6.06 9.30 13.91
CA ARG A 58 -5.49 10.54 14.42
C ARG A 58 -4.57 11.14 13.39
N ILE A 59 -4.90 12.33 12.89
CA ILE A 59 -4.02 13.04 11.96
C ILE A 59 -2.87 13.68 12.74
N VAL A 60 -1.64 13.24 12.48
CA VAL A 60 -0.42 13.79 13.08
C VAL A 60 0.29 14.74 12.11
N LYS A 61 1.16 15.61 12.64
CA LYS A 61 1.93 16.58 11.84
C LYS A 61 3.28 16.01 11.36
N ASN A 62 3.94 15.26 12.23
CA ASN A 62 5.25 14.65 11.99
C ASN A 62 5.06 13.13 11.93
N ALA A 63 5.73 12.49 10.98
CA ALA A 63 5.61 11.06 10.73
C ALA A 63 6.96 10.50 10.27
N PRO A 64 7.38 9.32 10.77
CA PRO A 64 8.60 8.64 10.32
C PRO A 64 8.67 8.45 8.80
N CYS A 65 7.52 8.18 8.14
CA CYS A 65 7.45 8.03 6.69
C CYS A 65 7.85 9.28 5.87
N HIS A 66 8.13 10.41 6.55
CA HIS A 66 8.56 11.67 5.96
C HIS A 66 10.00 12.08 6.32
N GLU A 67 10.78 11.19 6.95
CA GLU A 67 12.19 11.46 7.28
C GLU A 67 13.04 11.71 6.02
N ILE A 68 12.77 10.98 4.94
CA ILE A 68 13.43 11.14 3.64
C ILE A 68 12.37 11.37 2.58
N ILE A 69 12.53 12.42 1.77
CA ILE A 69 11.56 12.80 0.73
C ILE A 69 12.31 13.11 -0.57
N TYR A 70 12.03 12.34 -1.61
CA TYR A 70 12.49 12.60 -2.98
C TYR A 70 11.32 13.01 -3.86
N LYS A 71 11.50 14.02 -4.72
CA LYS A 71 10.45 14.53 -5.61
C LYS A 71 11.00 14.98 -6.96
N GLY A 72 10.12 15.03 -7.96
CA GLY A 72 10.42 15.60 -9.26
C GLY A 72 11.62 14.94 -9.92
N ALA A 73 12.64 15.73 -10.27
CA ALA A 73 13.83 15.25 -10.97
C ALA A 73 14.66 14.25 -10.14
N ASP A 74 14.58 14.27 -8.80
CA ASP A 74 15.35 13.36 -7.94
C ASP A 74 14.98 11.90 -8.17
N LEU A 75 13.71 11.62 -8.46
CA LEU A 75 13.23 10.26 -8.77
C LEU A 75 13.94 9.66 -9.98
N ARG A 76 14.35 10.50 -10.95
CA ARG A 76 15.09 10.05 -12.15
C ARG A 76 16.61 10.09 -11.98
N ARG A 77 17.11 10.61 -10.86
CA ARG A 77 18.54 10.71 -10.52
C ARG A 77 18.99 9.59 -9.57
N GLY A 78 18.28 8.47 -9.57
CA GLY A 78 18.62 7.29 -8.76
C GLY A 78 18.01 7.29 -7.36
N HIS A 79 16.97 8.09 -7.11
CA HIS A 79 16.18 8.07 -5.87
C HIS A 79 14.71 7.70 -6.12
N GLY A 80 14.44 7.03 -7.23
CA GLY A 80 13.11 6.59 -7.62
C GLY A 80 12.84 5.14 -7.23
N LEU A 81 11.87 4.54 -7.92
CA LEU A 81 11.50 3.14 -7.78
C LEU A 81 12.63 2.17 -8.14
N ASP A 82 13.59 2.62 -8.95
CA ASP A 82 14.80 1.90 -9.34
C ASP A 82 15.90 1.88 -8.26
N ASP A 83 15.71 2.63 -7.17
CA ASP A 83 16.56 2.59 -5.97
C ASP A 83 16.04 1.62 -4.90
N LEU A 84 14.81 1.09 -5.07
CA LEU A 84 14.24 0.13 -4.14
C LEU A 84 14.70 -1.30 -4.44
N PRO A 85 15.04 -2.12 -3.43
CA PRO A 85 15.45 -3.52 -3.60
C PRO A 85 14.25 -4.43 -3.89
N ILE A 86 13.59 -4.24 -5.03
CA ILE A 86 12.35 -4.96 -5.37
C ILE A 86 12.71 -6.29 -6.05
N PRO A 87 12.33 -7.44 -5.47
CA PRO A 87 12.69 -8.74 -6.03
C PRO A 87 11.89 -9.07 -7.29
N ILE A 88 12.52 -9.85 -8.18
CA ILE A 88 11.82 -10.64 -9.19
C ILE A 88 11.38 -11.93 -8.49
N SER A 89 10.06 -12.14 -8.37
CA SER A 89 9.52 -13.26 -7.58
C SER A 89 9.58 -14.58 -8.35
N SER A 90 9.40 -14.52 -9.68
CA SER A 90 9.45 -15.68 -10.57
C SER A 90 10.46 -15.45 -11.70
N PRO A 91 11.77 -15.72 -11.47
CA PRO A 91 12.80 -15.54 -12.49
C PRO A 91 12.47 -16.26 -13.80
N GLY A 92 12.56 -15.55 -14.93
CA GLY A 92 12.22 -16.05 -16.27
C GLY A 92 10.73 -15.97 -16.65
N TRP A 93 9.85 -15.60 -15.71
CA TRP A 93 8.40 -15.50 -15.95
C TRP A 93 7.83 -14.13 -15.65
N ASP A 94 8.30 -13.47 -14.58
CA ASP A 94 7.98 -12.07 -14.34
C ASP A 94 8.70 -11.20 -15.39
N ASN A 95 7.95 -10.33 -16.06
CA ASN A 95 8.45 -9.40 -17.08
C ASN A 95 9.14 -8.15 -16.47
N ALA A 96 9.03 -7.95 -15.16
CA ALA A 96 9.56 -6.81 -14.41
C ALA A 96 9.63 -7.14 -12.90
N PRO A 97 10.35 -6.35 -12.09
CA PRO A 97 10.19 -6.39 -10.64
C PRO A 97 8.79 -5.96 -10.20
N TYR A 98 8.28 -6.60 -9.13
CA TYR A 98 6.97 -6.30 -8.58
C TYR A 98 7.01 -6.11 -7.07
N THR A 99 6.27 -5.11 -6.59
CA THR A 99 5.84 -5.03 -5.19
C THR A 99 4.60 -5.92 -5.00
N SER A 100 4.53 -6.64 -3.88
CA SER A 100 3.48 -7.64 -3.60
C SER A 100 2.61 -7.30 -2.39
N ALA A 101 3.21 -6.67 -1.38
CA ALA A 101 2.53 -6.05 -0.24
C ALA A 101 2.49 -4.52 -0.43
N SER A 102 1.91 -4.10 -1.54
CA SER A 102 1.74 -2.69 -1.93
C SER A 102 0.29 -2.28 -1.73
N HIS A 103 0.07 -1.41 -0.73
CA HIS A 103 -1.25 -0.95 -0.34
C HIS A 103 -1.55 0.38 -1.03
N PHE A 104 -2.38 0.33 -2.05
CA PHE A 104 -2.77 1.50 -2.83
C PHE A 104 -3.96 2.19 -2.15
N ILE A 105 -3.74 3.43 -1.76
CA ILE A 105 -4.72 4.33 -1.19
C ILE A 105 -5.21 5.26 -2.28
N THR A 106 -6.53 5.29 -2.47
CA THR A 106 -7.25 6.15 -3.41
C THR A 106 -8.44 6.77 -2.70
N LYS A 107 -9.09 7.76 -3.31
CA LYS A 107 -10.21 8.49 -2.69
C LYS A 107 -11.34 8.66 -3.67
N ASP A 108 -12.57 8.43 -3.22
CA ASP A 108 -13.77 8.74 -3.99
C ASP A 108 -13.86 10.27 -4.19
N PRO A 109 -13.94 10.77 -5.43
CA PRO A 109 -14.02 12.21 -5.69
C PRO A 109 -15.33 12.85 -5.21
N GLU A 110 -16.39 12.07 -4.97
CA GLU A 110 -17.71 12.55 -4.58
C GLU A 110 -17.88 12.55 -3.06
N THR A 111 -17.55 11.43 -2.42
CA THR A 111 -17.77 11.24 -0.98
C THR A 111 -16.55 11.61 -0.13
N GLY A 112 -15.36 11.61 -0.73
CA GLY A 112 -14.10 11.83 -0.02
C GLY A 112 -13.62 10.65 0.82
N ILE A 113 -14.31 9.51 0.79
CA ILE A 113 -13.92 8.28 1.50
C ILE A 113 -12.70 7.67 0.80
N GLN A 114 -11.70 7.23 1.58
CA GLN A 114 -10.55 6.52 1.02
C GLN A 114 -10.81 5.02 0.93
N ASN A 115 -10.21 4.38 -0.07
CA ASN A 115 -10.06 2.95 -0.16
C ASN A 115 -8.57 2.61 -0.14
N MET A 116 -8.20 1.60 0.65
CA MET A 116 -6.88 1.00 0.67
C MET A 116 -6.97 -0.46 0.21
N GLY A 117 -6.50 -0.73 -1.01
CA GLY A 117 -6.46 -2.09 -1.57
C GLY A 117 -5.04 -2.60 -1.78
N ASN A 118 -4.80 -3.89 -1.58
CA ASN A 118 -3.53 -4.51 -1.95
C ASN A 118 -3.53 -4.98 -3.41
N TYR A 119 -2.67 -4.41 -4.23
CA TYR A 119 -2.48 -4.79 -5.63
C TYR A 119 -1.00 -4.99 -5.92
N ARG A 120 -0.62 -5.80 -6.92
CA ARG A 120 0.76 -5.89 -7.36
C ARG A 120 1.17 -4.58 -8.05
N GLY A 121 2.29 -3.99 -7.62
CA GLY A 121 2.87 -2.81 -8.27
C GLY A 121 4.00 -3.18 -9.22
N GLN A 122 3.78 -3.09 -10.54
CA GLN A 122 4.79 -3.37 -11.57
C GLN A 122 5.74 -2.19 -11.73
N ILE A 123 7.04 -2.37 -11.55
CA ILE A 123 8.00 -1.29 -11.78
C ILE A 123 8.20 -1.08 -13.28
N LYS A 124 7.75 0.06 -13.81
CA LYS A 124 7.83 0.39 -15.26
C LYS A 124 8.93 1.40 -15.57
N ALA A 125 9.23 2.29 -14.64
CA ALA A 125 10.29 3.29 -14.73
C ALA A 125 10.63 3.80 -13.32
N PRO A 126 11.73 4.56 -13.14
CA PRO A 126 12.06 5.19 -11.85
C PRO A 126 10.93 6.01 -11.23
N ASP A 127 10.03 6.56 -12.04
CA ASP A 127 8.89 7.37 -11.61
C ASP A 127 7.53 6.81 -12.06
N ARG A 128 7.47 5.52 -12.40
CA ARG A 128 6.24 4.89 -12.92
C ARG A 128 6.02 3.48 -12.36
N LEU A 129 4.87 3.33 -11.70
CA LEU A 129 4.35 2.06 -11.21
C LEU A 129 3.09 1.66 -11.99
N GLY A 130 2.99 0.38 -12.37
CA GLY A 130 1.78 -0.21 -12.90
C GLY A 130 0.90 -0.74 -11.78
N MET A 131 -0.41 -0.55 -11.91
CA MET A 131 -1.42 -1.03 -10.97
C MET A 131 -2.50 -1.76 -11.76
N ASN A 132 -2.90 -2.94 -11.30
CA ASN A 132 -4.08 -3.63 -11.80
C ASN A 132 -5.08 -3.80 -10.64
N THR A 133 -6.19 -3.09 -10.69
CA THR A 133 -7.26 -3.12 -9.68
C THR A 133 -8.19 -4.33 -9.79
N SER A 134 -7.91 -5.29 -10.67
CA SER A 134 -8.80 -6.43 -10.96
C SER A 134 -10.19 -5.96 -11.36
N VAL A 135 -10.31 -5.46 -12.59
CA VAL A 135 -11.55 -4.93 -13.18
C VAL A 135 -12.72 -5.89 -13.00
N GLU A 136 -12.46 -7.20 -13.07
CA GLU A 136 -13.46 -8.26 -12.94
C GLU A 136 -14.09 -8.30 -11.54
N LEU A 137 -13.35 -7.87 -10.52
CA LEU A 137 -13.79 -7.87 -9.12
C LEU A 137 -14.37 -6.52 -8.68
N ARG A 138 -14.30 -5.49 -9.55
CA ARG A 138 -14.74 -4.11 -9.26
C ARG A 138 -14.33 -3.62 -7.88
N THR A 139 -13.05 -3.78 -7.55
CA THR A 139 -12.50 -3.34 -6.26
C THR A 139 -12.66 -1.83 -6.06
N GLY A 140 -12.61 -1.35 -4.81
CA GLY A 140 -12.80 0.07 -4.49
C GLY A 140 -11.89 1.01 -5.29
N GLY A 141 -10.62 0.63 -5.47
CA GLY A 141 -9.67 1.39 -6.31
C GLY A 141 -10.10 1.47 -7.79
N TYR A 142 -10.72 0.42 -8.35
CA TYR A 142 -11.28 0.45 -9.70
C TYR A 142 -12.48 1.41 -9.78
N GLN A 143 -13.39 1.36 -8.82
CA GLN A 143 -14.57 2.22 -8.77
C GLN A 143 -14.19 3.70 -8.64
N HIS A 144 -13.23 4.01 -7.76
CA HIS A 144 -12.69 5.37 -7.66
C HIS A 144 -12.10 5.83 -9.00
N TRP A 145 -11.34 4.97 -9.68
CA TRP A 145 -10.77 5.29 -10.99
C TRP A 145 -11.84 5.58 -12.04
N GLU A 146 -12.94 4.81 -12.10
CA GLU A 146 -14.06 5.08 -13.01
C GLU A 146 -14.64 6.48 -12.79
N LYS A 147 -14.86 6.89 -11.52
CA LYS A 147 -15.39 8.21 -11.18
C LYS A 147 -14.42 9.33 -11.54
N TRP A 148 -13.14 9.22 -11.18
CA TRP A 148 -12.12 10.22 -11.54
C TRP A 148 -11.95 10.35 -13.06
N LYS A 149 -11.99 9.23 -13.78
CA LYS A 149 -11.97 9.19 -15.24
C LYS A 149 -13.17 9.90 -15.84
N ALA A 150 -14.38 9.70 -15.31
CA ALA A 150 -15.58 10.41 -15.75
C ALA A 150 -15.48 11.94 -15.55
N LEU A 151 -14.74 12.39 -14.53
CA LEU A 151 -14.42 13.80 -14.31
C LEU A 151 -13.32 14.35 -15.24
N GLY A 152 -12.69 13.50 -16.07
CA GLY A 152 -11.57 13.89 -16.92
C GLY A 152 -10.31 14.29 -16.14
N LYS A 153 -10.21 13.87 -14.87
CA LYS A 153 -9.10 14.22 -13.98
C LYS A 153 -8.29 12.99 -13.59
N PRO A 154 -6.97 13.13 -13.40
CA PRO A 154 -6.17 12.04 -12.85
C PRO A 154 -6.60 11.71 -11.42
N MET A 155 -6.63 10.43 -11.08
CA MET A 155 -6.97 9.98 -9.72
C MET A 155 -5.74 10.09 -8.81
N PRO A 156 -5.81 10.83 -7.68
CA PRO A 156 -4.73 10.84 -6.69
C PRO A 156 -4.57 9.44 -6.09
N CYS A 157 -3.32 9.01 -5.93
CA CYS A 157 -2.97 7.71 -5.38
C CYS A 157 -1.71 7.78 -4.53
N ALA A 158 -1.70 7.04 -3.43
CA ALA A 158 -0.50 6.77 -2.65
C ALA A 158 -0.32 5.24 -2.53
N VAL A 159 0.91 4.76 -2.54
CA VAL A 159 1.24 3.35 -2.34
C VAL A 159 2.10 3.22 -1.10
N VAL A 160 1.63 2.44 -0.15
CA VAL A 160 2.31 2.18 1.12
C VAL A 160 2.98 0.81 1.05
N ILE A 161 4.27 0.76 1.34
CA ILE A 161 5.07 -0.47 1.43
C ILE A 161 5.75 -0.47 2.79
N GLY A 162 5.60 -1.57 3.54
CA GLY A 162 6.04 -1.65 4.93
C GLY A 162 5.17 -0.76 5.82
N CYS A 163 4.20 -1.34 6.51
CA CYS A 163 3.31 -0.63 7.41
C CYS A 163 2.97 -1.51 8.61
N PRO A 164 2.35 -0.97 9.67
CA PRO A 164 1.89 -1.78 10.79
C PRO A 164 1.03 -2.97 10.29
N PRO A 165 1.23 -4.21 10.79
CA PRO A 165 0.60 -5.40 10.22
C PRO A 165 -0.93 -5.32 10.06
N LEU A 166 -1.63 -4.69 11.02
CA LEU A 166 -3.08 -4.51 10.97
C LEU A 166 -3.54 -3.64 9.77
N VAL A 167 -2.74 -2.64 9.37
CA VAL A 167 -3.00 -1.85 8.14
C VAL A 167 -2.94 -2.78 6.93
N SER A 168 -1.91 -3.62 6.86
CA SER A 168 -1.76 -4.56 5.75
C SER A 168 -2.92 -5.56 5.69
N PHE A 169 -3.38 -6.07 6.83
CA PHE A 169 -4.49 -7.03 6.87
C PHE A 169 -5.84 -6.41 6.50
N THR A 170 -6.09 -5.15 6.84
CA THR A 170 -7.32 -4.47 6.41
C THR A 170 -7.35 -4.22 4.91
N SER A 171 -6.20 -3.98 4.27
CA SER A 171 -6.12 -3.70 2.82
C SER A 171 -6.55 -4.85 1.89
N VAL A 172 -6.62 -6.08 2.42
CA VAL A 172 -7.03 -7.29 1.69
C VAL A 172 -8.43 -7.75 2.09
N GLN A 173 -9.01 -7.13 3.12
CA GLN A 173 -10.31 -7.51 3.63
C GLN A 173 -11.42 -6.92 2.75
N LYS A 174 -12.41 -7.74 2.39
CA LYS A 174 -13.59 -7.26 1.67
C LYS A 174 -14.46 -6.47 2.63
N MET A 175 -14.56 -5.17 2.40
CA MET A 175 -15.39 -4.24 3.17
C MET A 175 -16.39 -3.53 2.26
N ALA A 176 -17.45 -2.97 2.82
CA ALA A 176 -18.38 -2.14 2.05
C ALA A 176 -17.71 -0.81 1.66
N GLU A 177 -18.10 -0.24 0.52
CA GLU A 177 -17.54 1.01 -0.02
C GLU A 177 -17.70 2.22 0.92
N SER A 178 -18.64 2.15 1.87
CA SER A 178 -18.84 3.18 2.89
C SER A 178 -17.79 3.17 4.00
N TYR A 179 -16.90 2.19 4.02
CA TYR A 179 -15.81 2.08 5.00
C TYR A 179 -14.50 2.60 4.42
N ASP A 180 -13.72 3.22 5.28
CA ASP A 180 -12.30 3.50 5.06
C ASP A 180 -11.50 2.51 5.92
N GLU A 181 -10.63 1.72 5.28
CA GLU A 181 -9.88 0.64 5.93
C GLU A 181 -8.96 1.14 7.05
N LEU A 182 -8.51 2.41 7.03
CA LEU A 182 -7.72 2.99 8.12
C LEU A 182 -8.56 3.17 9.40
N HIS A 183 -9.87 3.39 9.26
CA HIS A 183 -10.78 3.46 10.41
C HIS A 183 -11.03 2.08 11.01
N VAL A 184 -11.17 1.05 10.17
CA VAL A 184 -11.29 -0.34 10.63
C VAL A 184 -10.00 -0.81 11.27
N THR A 185 -8.84 -0.35 10.75
CA THR A 185 -7.54 -0.57 11.40
C THR A 185 -7.54 0.00 12.82
N GLY A 186 -8.03 1.23 13.02
CA GLY A 186 -8.20 1.80 14.36
C GLY A 186 -9.09 0.92 15.26
N GLY A 187 -10.18 0.37 14.71
CA GLY A 187 -11.04 -0.59 15.41
C GLY A 187 -10.32 -1.89 15.83
N LEU A 188 -9.41 -2.40 14.98
CA LEU A 188 -8.59 -3.58 15.30
C LEU A 188 -7.53 -3.29 16.37
N ILE A 189 -6.95 -2.09 16.36
CA ILE A 189 -5.99 -1.65 17.38
C ILE A 189 -6.72 -1.39 18.71
N GLY A 190 -7.94 -0.84 18.65
CA GLY A 190 -8.70 -0.37 19.81
C GLY A 190 -8.48 1.11 20.13
N GLU A 191 -7.66 1.80 19.33
CA GLU A 191 -7.38 3.24 19.42
C GLU A 191 -7.14 3.85 18.03
N PRO A 192 -7.16 5.19 17.89
CA PRO A 192 -6.92 5.84 16.61
C PRO A 192 -5.53 5.49 16.03
N LEU A 193 -5.51 4.99 14.80
CA LEU A 193 -4.28 4.84 13.99
C LEU A 193 -3.71 6.24 13.69
N ASN A 194 -2.40 6.44 13.87
CA ASN A 194 -1.76 7.67 13.42
C ASN A 194 -1.65 7.68 11.89
N VAL A 195 -2.12 8.77 11.29
CA VAL A 195 -2.01 9.01 9.86
C VAL A 195 -1.46 10.40 9.61
N VAL A 196 -0.84 10.59 8.46
CA VAL A 196 -0.29 11.88 8.04
C VAL A 196 -0.79 12.21 6.64
N LYS A 197 -0.92 13.51 6.35
CA LYS A 197 -1.19 13.95 4.98
C LYS A 197 0.01 13.63 4.08
N ALA A 198 -0.28 12.99 2.96
CA ALA A 198 0.65 12.87 1.84
C ALA A 198 1.14 14.26 1.39
N LYS A 199 2.32 14.29 0.77
CA LYS A 199 3.06 15.51 0.45
C LYS A 199 2.72 16.14 -0.90
N THR A 200 2.06 15.41 -1.79
CA THR A 200 1.80 15.79 -3.19
C THR A 200 0.37 15.46 -3.64
N VAL A 201 -0.34 14.61 -2.91
CA VAL A 201 -1.73 14.22 -3.17
C VAL A 201 -2.60 14.44 -1.93
N ASP A 202 -3.89 14.69 -2.11
CA ASP A 202 -4.86 14.89 -1.01
C ASP A 202 -5.34 13.55 -0.42
N LEU A 203 -4.40 12.80 0.17
CA LEU A 203 -4.63 11.51 0.81
C LEU A 203 -3.99 11.48 2.21
N LEU A 204 -4.54 10.64 3.08
CA LEU A 204 -3.96 10.26 4.36
C LEU A 204 -3.29 8.88 4.23
N VAL A 205 -2.05 8.79 4.71
CA VAL A 205 -1.25 7.56 4.74
C VAL A 205 -0.88 7.22 6.20
N PRO A 206 -0.67 5.94 6.56
CA PRO A 206 -0.21 5.56 7.89
C PRO A 206 1.12 6.22 8.21
N ALA A 207 1.23 6.86 9.38
CA ALA A 207 2.41 7.66 9.73
C ALA A 207 3.69 6.80 9.89
N GLU A 208 3.53 5.56 10.36
CA GLU A 208 4.60 4.59 10.60
C GLU A 208 4.91 3.73 9.36
N SER A 209 4.60 4.21 8.16
CA SER A 209 4.97 3.52 6.91
C SER A 209 6.47 3.63 6.64
N GLU A 210 7.10 2.56 6.16
CA GLU A 210 8.51 2.56 5.75
C GLU A 210 8.72 3.31 4.44
N ILE A 211 7.86 3.07 3.43
CA ILE A 211 7.93 3.71 2.12
C ILE A 211 6.53 4.15 1.69
N VAL A 212 6.42 5.40 1.24
CA VAL A 212 5.22 5.97 0.63
C VAL A 212 5.57 6.49 -0.76
N ILE A 213 4.91 5.96 -1.79
CA ILE A 213 5.03 6.41 -3.18
C ILE A 213 3.77 7.20 -3.52
N GLU A 214 3.91 8.46 -3.90
CA GLU A 214 2.78 9.32 -4.23
C GLU A 214 2.73 9.63 -5.72
N GLY A 215 1.53 9.70 -6.28
CA GLY A 215 1.36 10.05 -7.68
C GLY A 215 -0.10 10.02 -8.13
N PHE A 216 -0.27 9.85 -9.43
CA PHE A 216 -1.56 9.94 -10.08
C PHE A 216 -1.78 8.77 -11.02
N VAL A 217 -2.98 8.18 -10.96
CA VAL A 217 -3.43 7.19 -11.94
C VAL A 217 -4.09 7.92 -13.10
N ALA A 218 -3.59 7.68 -14.32
CA ALA A 218 -4.12 8.29 -15.53
C ALA A 218 -5.55 7.81 -15.83
N GLY A 219 -6.41 8.72 -16.32
CA GLY A 219 -7.79 8.39 -16.73
C GLY A 219 -7.88 7.52 -17.99
N THR A 220 -6.79 7.43 -18.77
CA THR A 220 -6.67 6.52 -19.91
C THR A 220 -5.73 5.36 -19.55
N PRO A 221 -6.15 4.09 -19.73
CA PRO A 221 -5.26 2.96 -19.55
C PRO A 221 -4.05 3.13 -20.50
N SER A 222 -2.84 3.12 -19.96
CA SER A 222 -1.66 2.94 -20.81
C SER A 222 -1.73 1.54 -21.42
N SER A 223 -1.60 1.42 -22.74
CA SER A 223 -1.69 0.18 -23.54
C SER A 223 -0.60 -0.88 -23.26
N LEU A 224 0.05 -0.82 -22.10
CA LEU A 224 1.22 -1.62 -21.75
C LEU A 224 0.90 -2.46 -20.51
N HIS A 225 0.02 -3.45 -20.68
CA HIS A 225 -0.07 -4.62 -19.81
C HIS A 225 0.35 -5.82 -20.66
N GLY A 226 1.65 -6.06 -20.67
CA GLY A 226 2.31 -7.22 -21.26
C GLY A 226 3.54 -7.52 -20.43
#